data_AF-W4P489-F1
#
_entry.id   AF-W4P489-F1
#
_cell.length_a   1.000
_cell.length_b   1.000
_cell.length_c   1.000
_cell.angle_alpha   90.00
_cell.angle_beta   90.00
_cell.angle_gamma   90.00
#
_symmetry.space_group_name_H-M   'P 1'
#
loop_
_entity.id
_entity.type
_entity.pdbx_description
1 polymer ?
#
loop_
_entity_poly.entity_id
_entity_poly.type
_entity_poly.pdbx_seq_one_letter_code
_entity_poly.pdbx_strand_id
1 'polypeptide(L)'
;MYAISGYFANRFVNEKLIDKPGGTSSTCITDAPVMKLNEVLMNYIEAAAELAQMNDYTLTQADFDQTINVIRSRKSTNMPHVKLAGTDLSVNGIVINDPKRDGDVPSLIWEIRRERRVELVYEGIRFNDLRRWNKLHYADMVKNPAINMGAWLDKERYIAWYNANHLLTPISLESLKNIILDRPGNAGYIVPIESDVMKRTLQEKDYLYPIPLDEITLYKSHGYTLEQNKGW
;
A
#
# COMPACT_ATOMS: atom_id res chain seq x y z
N MET A 1 18.74 4.10 13.17
CA MET A 1 18.07 3.26 12.17
C MET A 1 17.55 4.19 11.09
N TYR A 2 18.01 4.10 9.85
CA TYR A 2 17.51 4.93 8.75
C TYR A 2 16.45 4.14 7.97
N ALA A 3 15.38 4.80 7.51
CA ALA A 3 14.42 4.17 6.62
C ALA A 3 15.11 3.88 5.29
N ILE A 4 15.10 2.61 4.87
CA ILE A 4 15.74 2.16 3.63
C ILE A 4 15.19 2.84 2.37
N SER A 5 13.98 3.38 2.43
CA SER A 5 13.33 4.12 1.35
C SER A 5 13.35 5.63 1.52
N GLY A 6 13.87 6.15 2.64
CA GLY A 6 13.75 7.57 3.00
C GLY A 6 12.35 7.99 3.49
N TYR A 7 11.40 7.06 3.60
CA TYR A 7 10.08 7.31 4.18
C TYR A 7 9.84 6.46 5.43
N PHE A 8 9.18 7.02 6.43
CA PHE A 8 8.72 6.31 7.62
C PHE A 8 7.19 6.30 7.67
N ALA A 9 6.62 5.18 8.11
CA ALA A 9 5.21 5.09 8.41
C ALA A 9 4.97 5.60 9.84
N ASN A 10 4.04 6.53 10.00
CA ASN A 10 3.59 7.03 11.31
C ASN A 10 2.15 6.61 11.65
N ARG A 11 1.48 5.88 10.75
CA ARG A 11 0.13 5.36 11.00
C ARG A 11 0.18 4.40 12.19
N PHE A 12 -0.73 4.58 13.14
CA PHE A 12 -0.80 3.88 14.42
C PHE A 12 0.33 4.18 15.41
N VAL A 13 1.28 5.07 15.09
CA VAL A 13 2.28 5.50 16.08
C VAL A 13 1.60 6.36 17.12
N ASN A 14 1.60 5.90 18.37
CA ASN A 14 1.16 6.71 19.50
C ASN A 14 2.34 7.51 20.06
N GLU A 15 2.42 8.78 19.69
CA GLU A 15 3.51 9.67 20.11
C GLU A 15 3.65 9.79 21.64
N LYS A 16 2.57 9.58 22.40
CA LYS A 16 2.62 9.61 23.87
C LYS A 16 3.38 8.42 24.46
N LEU A 17 3.66 7.39 23.68
CA LEU A 17 4.39 6.18 24.09
C LEU A 17 5.86 6.19 23.65
N ILE A 18 6.34 7.25 22.98
CA ILE A 18 7.76 7.40 22.62
C ILE A 18 8.61 7.29 23.90
N ASP A 19 9.64 6.45 23.84
CA ASP A 19 10.59 6.15 24.92
C ASP A 19 9.97 5.61 26.23
N LYS A 20 8.72 5.14 26.18
CA LYS A 20 8.04 4.54 27.34
C LYS A 20 7.96 3.02 27.19
N PRO A 21 7.94 2.27 28.30
CA PRO A 21 7.81 0.80 28.28
C PRO A 21 6.63 0.30 27.44
N GLY A 22 5.50 1.03 27.43
CA GLY A 22 4.31 0.69 26.65
C GLY A 22 4.45 0.84 25.13
N GLY A 23 5.52 1.49 24.63
CA GLY A 23 5.83 1.61 23.20
C GLY A 23 7.08 0.85 22.77
N THR A 24 7.93 0.40 23.71
CA THR A 24 9.25 -0.19 23.44
C THR A 24 9.37 -1.67 23.83
N SER A 25 8.29 -2.31 24.28
CA SER A 25 8.30 -3.70 24.76
C SER A 25 7.39 -4.61 23.92
N SER A 26 7.54 -5.93 24.11
CA SER A 26 6.65 -6.95 23.54
C SER A 26 5.20 -6.88 24.08
N THR A 27 4.93 -6.03 25.08
CA THR A 27 3.60 -5.72 25.60
C THR A 27 3.09 -4.36 25.12
N CYS A 28 3.49 -3.94 23.91
CA CYS A 28 3.05 -2.69 23.29
C CYS A 28 1.53 -2.54 23.38
N ILE A 29 1.07 -1.42 23.95
CA ILE A 29 -0.35 -1.16 24.23
C ILE A 29 -1.02 -0.30 23.15
N THR A 30 -0.39 -0.17 21.98
CA THR A 30 -0.95 0.55 20.84
C THR A 30 -2.21 -0.17 20.33
N ASP A 31 -3.28 0.58 20.12
CA ASP A 31 -4.54 0.04 19.62
C ASP A 31 -4.39 -0.56 18.21
N ALA A 32 -4.96 -1.74 18.01
CA ALA A 32 -4.97 -2.46 16.73
C ALA A 32 -6.43 -2.70 16.27
N PRO A 33 -7.10 -1.69 15.69
CA PRO A 33 -8.50 -1.81 15.30
C PRO A 33 -8.67 -2.83 14.17
N VAL A 34 -9.48 -3.87 14.44
CA VAL A 34 -9.74 -4.99 13.51
C VAL A 34 -10.82 -4.65 12.49
N MET A 35 -11.88 -3.93 12.89
CA MET A 35 -12.93 -3.46 12.00
C MET A 35 -13.13 -1.96 12.19
N LYS A 36 -13.21 -1.22 11.08
CA LYS A 36 -13.36 0.24 11.11
C LYS A 36 -14.36 0.70 10.07
N LEU A 37 -15.04 1.79 10.37
CA LEU A 37 -16.08 2.33 9.51
C LEU A 37 -15.56 2.69 8.11
N ASN A 38 -14.34 3.25 7.96
CA ASN A 38 -13.76 3.50 6.64
C ASN A 38 -13.69 2.26 5.77
N GLU A 39 -13.25 1.13 6.31
CA GLU A 39 -13.18 -0.11 5.55
C GLU A 39 -14.58 -0.56 5.11
N VAL A 40 -15.58 -0.50 6.00
CA VAL A 40 -16.97 -0.83 5.67
C VAL A 40 -17.51 0.06 4.55
N LEU A 41 -17.25 1.37 4.62
CA LEU A 41 -17.65 2.32 3.57
C LEU A 41 -16.94 2.02 2.23
N MET A 42 -15.65 1.69 2.27
CA MET A 42 -14.91 1.28 1.07
C MET A 42 -15.38 -0.06 0.50
N ASN A 43 -15.77 -1.00 1.36
CA ASN A 43 -16.34 -2.29 0.92
C ASN A 43 -17.69 -2.07 0.24
N TYR A 44 -18.55 -1.21 0.82
CA TYR A 44 -19.86 -0.88 0.25
C TYR A 44 -19.74 -0.30 -1.15
N ILE A 45 -18.95 0.77 -1.33
CA ILE A 45 -18.89 1.47 -2.63
C ILE A 45 -18.25 0.62 -3.72
N GLU A 46 -17.26 -0.21 -3.36
CA GLU A 46 -16.66 -1.14 -4.30
C GLU A 46 -17.68 -2.19 -4.73
N ALA A 47 -18.40 -2.81 -3.79
CA ALA A 47 -19.44 -3.79 -4.12
C ALA A 47 -20.57 -3.18 -4.96
N ALA A 48 -21.04 -1.98 -4.62
CA ALA A 48 -22.05 -1.27 -5.40
C ALA A 48 -21.60 -0.97 -6.83
N ALA A 49 -20.34 -0.58 -7.02
CA ALA A 49 -19.78 -0.31 -8.34
C ALA A 49 -19.58 -1.59 -9.17
N GLU A 50 -19.13 -2.68 -8.55
CA GLU A 50 -19.00 -3.99 -9.23
C GLU A 50 -20.38 -4.54 -9.63
N LEU A 51 -21.39 -4.48 -8.74
CA LEU A 51 -22.78 -4.87 -9.06
C LEU A 51 -23.38 -4.01 -10.18
N ALA A 52 -23.06 -2.72 -10.22
CA ALA A 52 -23.52 -1.85 -11.30
C ALA A 52 -22.94 -2.25 -12.67
N GLN A 53 -21.70 -2.76 -12.72
CA GLN A 53 -21.14 -3.32 -13.96
C GLN A 53 -21.85 -4.59 -14.41
N MET A 54 -22.41 -5.34 -13.47
CA MET A 54 -23.22 -6.53 -13.73
C MET A 54 -24.68 -6.18 -14.07
N ASN A 55 -25.06 -4.89 -14.02
CA ASN A 55 -26.44 -4.40 -14.13
C ASN A 55 -27.38 -4.87 -12.98
N ASP A 56 -26.82 -5.28 -11.85
CA ASP A 56 -27.56 -5.75 -10.67
C ASP A 56 -27.81 -4.64 -9.63
N TYR A 57 -27.21 -3.46 -9.83
CA TYR A 57 -27.37 -2.30 -8.97
C TYR A 57 -27.35 -1.00 -9.77
N THR A 58 -28.21 -0.05 -9.42
CA THR A 58 -28.14 1.30 -9.99
C THR A 58 -27.24 2.15 -9.11
N LEU A 59 -26.00 2.35 -9.55
CA LEU A 59 -25.06 3.22 -8.86
C LEU A 59 -25.46 4.69 -9.03
N THR A 60 -25.51 5.41 -7.92
CA THR A 60 -25.92 6.80 -7.87
C THR A 60 -24.90 7.66 -7.13
N GLN A 61 -25.06 8.99 -7.20
CA GLN A 61 -24.26 9.91 -6.39
C GLN A 61 -24.43 9.67 -4.88
N ALA A 62 -25.60 9.20 -4.43
CA ALA A 62 -25.87 8.95 -3.02
C ALA A 62 -24.92 7.90 -2.42
N ASP A 63 -24.54 6.89 -3.22
CA ASP A 63 -23.59 5.86 -2.81
C ASP A 63 -22.22 6.45 -2.45
N PHE A 64 -21.73 7.41 -3.25
CA PHE A 64 -20.48 8.13 -2.97
C PHE A 64 -20.62 9.09 -1.80
N ASP A 65 -21.75 9.79 -1.72
CA ASP A 65 -22.04 10.78 -0.67
C ASP A 65 -22.09 10.13 0.72
N GLN A 66 -22.53 8.86 0.83
CA GLN A 66 -22.54 8.10 2.08
C GLN A 66 -21.25 7.29 2.34
N THR A 67 -20.31 7.22 1.39
CA THR A 67 -19.06 6.43 1.52
C THR A 67 -17.79 7.25 1.34
N ILE A 68 -17.25 7.34 0.11
CA ILE A 68 -15.98 8.01 -0.21
C ILE A 68 -16.03 9.48 0.22
N ASN A 69 -17.15 10.17 -0.02
CA ASN A 69 -17.28 11.57 0.37
C ASN A 69 -17.38 11.76 1.89
N VAL A 70 -17.87 10.77 2.66
CA VAL A 70 -17.78 10.80 4.14
C VAL A 70 -16.32 10.76 4.57
N ILE A 71 -15.50 9.91 3.94
CA ILE A 71 -14.06 9.80 4.23
C ILE A 71 -13.32 11.09 3.84
N ARG A 72 -13.58 11.60 2.64
CA ARG A 72 -12.96 12.84 2.12
C ARG A 72 -13.35 14.09 2.93
N SER A 73 -14.55 14.12 3.50
CA SER A 73 -15.07 15.23 4.32
C SER A 73 -14.51 15.28 5.74
N ARG A 74 -13.74 14.29 6.19
CA ARG A 74 -13.14 14.33 7.54
C ARG A 74 -12.32 15.59 7.70
N LYS A 75 -12.42 16.25 8.86
CA LYS A 75 -11.66 17.49 9.13
C LYS A 75 -10.15 17.33 8.91
N SER A 76 -9.60 16.15 9.18
CA SER A 76 -8.19 15.81 8.99
C SER A 76 -7.78 15.69 7.51
N THR A 77 -8.74 15.39 6.63
CA THR A 77 -8.51 15.07 5.21
C THR A 77 -8.95 16.23 4.32
N ASN A 78 -10.18 16.74 4.54
CA ASN A 78 -10.78 17.90 3.89
C ASN A 78 -10.55 17.95 2.37
N MET A 79 -10.79 16.81 1.71
CA MET A 79 -10.63 16.65 0.27
C MET A 79 -11.93 17.00 -0.47
N PRO A 80 -11.87 17.60 -1.67
CA PRO A 80 -13.05 17.90 -2.47
C PRO A 80 -13.86 16.64 -2.76
N HIS A 81 -15.19 16.71 -2.85
CA HIS A 81 -16.00 15.51 -3.12
C HIS A 81 -15.79 14.95 -4.53
N VAL A 82 -15.92 13.63 -4.67
CA VAL A 82 -16.08 12.98 -5.98
C VAL A 82 -17.53 13.05 -6.41
N LYS A 83 -17.74 13.24 -7.72
CA LYS A 83 -19.05 13.21 -8.36
C LYS A 83 -19.08 12.15 -9.46
N LEU A 84 -20.13 11.34 -9.48
CA LEU A 84 -20.37 10.36 -10.53
C LEU A 84 -20.68 11.10 -11.84
N ALA A 85 -19.92 10.81 -12.88
CA ALA A 85 -20.04 11.43 -14.19
C ALA A 85 -20.13 10.31 -15.24
N GLY A 86 -21.35 9.80 -15.47
CA GLY A 86 -21.56 8.62 -16.31
C GLY A 86 -20.90 7.39 -15.68
N THR A 87 -19.92 6.81 -16.38
CA THR A 87 -19.14 5.65 -15.92
C THR A 87 -17.79 6.04 -15.29
N ASP A 88 -17.59 7.32 -15.01
CA ASP A 88 -16.35 7.87 -14.45
C ASP A 88 -16.62 8.66 -13.15
N LEU A 89 -15.54 9.05 -12.46
CA LEU A 89 -15.59 10.03 -11.38
C LEU A 89 -15.02 11.36 -11.83
N SER A 90 -15.58 12.44 -11.29
CA SER A 90 -15.08 13.80 -11.46
C SER A 90 -14.86 14.47 -10.11
N VAL A 91 -13.94 15.44 -10.08
CA VAL A 91 -13.70 16.31 -8.93
C VAL A 91 -13.64 17.75 -9.45
N ASN A 92 -14.39 18.65 -8.81
CA ASN A 92 -14.46 20.07 -9.21
C ASN A 92 -14.78 20.26 -10.71
N GLY A 93 -15.65 19.43 -11.27
CA GLY A 93 -16.07 19.49 -12.68
C GLY A 93 -15.08 18.88 -13.68
N ILE A 94 -13.98 18.30 -13.22
CA ILE A 94 -12.97 17.64 -14.08
C ILE A 94 -13.10 16.13 -13.91
N VAL A 95 -13.36 15.41 -15.00
CA VAL A 95 -13.34 13.95 -15.02
C VAL A 95 -11.91 13.47 -14.72
N ILE A 96 -11.77 12.58 -13.75
CA ILE A 96 -10.49 12.02 -13.37
C ILE A 96 -10.04 11.09 -14.49
N ASN A 97 -8.83 11.30 -15.00
CA ASN A 97 -8.21 10.42 -15.98
C ASN A 97 -6.76 10.17 -15.55
N ASP A 98 -6.54 9.02 -14.90
CA ASP A 98 -5.20 8.61 -14.48
C ASP A 98 -4.44 8.00 -15.68
N PRO A 99 -3.36 8.66 -16.18
CA PRO A 99 -2.59 8.13 -17.31
C PRO A 99 -1.87 6.81 -17.00
N LYS A 100 -1.78 6.42 -15.73
CA LYS A 100 -1.20 5.15 -15.28
C LYS A 100 -2.26 4.10 -14.95
N ARG A 101 -3.54 4.36 -15.26
CA ARG A 101 -4.60 3.38 -15.08
C ARG A 101 -4.30 2.11 -15.87
N ASP A 102 -4.51 0.97 -15.24
CA ASP A 102 -4.56 -0.30 -15.96
C ASP A 102 -5.78 -0.32 -16.89
N GLY A 103 -5.54 -0.49 -18.19
CA GLY A 103 -6.56 -0.53 -19.22
C GLY A 103 -7.63 -1.58 -18.96
N ASP A 104 -7.27 -2.70 -18.31
CA ASP A 104 -8.18 -3.80 -17.98
C ASP A 104 -9.11 -3.49 -16.80
N VAL A 105 -8.88 -2.39 -16.07
CA VAL A 105 -9.68 -2.00 -14.92
C VAL A 105 -10.55 -0.80 -15.30
N PRO A 106 -11.89 -0.90 -15.25
CA PRO A 106 -12.77 0.21 -15.55
C PRO A 106 -12.42 1.46 -14.73
N SER A 107 -12.53 2.64 -15.34
CA SER A 107 -12.10 3.92 -14.77
C SER A 107 -12.68 4.18 -13.37
N LEU A 108 -13.99 3.98 -13.19
CA LEU A 108 -14.66 4.06 -11.90
C LEU A 108 -14.03 3.14 -10.83
N ILE A 109 -13.81 1.87 -11.17
CA ILE A 109 -13.24 0.87 -10.26
C ILE A 109 -11.78 1.21 -9.94
N TRP A 110 -11.02 1.69 -10.92
CA TRP A 110 -9.65 2.14 -10.71
C TRP A 110 -9.58 3.22 -9.63
N GLU A 111 -10.47 4.21 -9.71
CA GLU A 111 -10.53 5.31 -8.76
C GLU A 111 -10.97 4.88 -7.35
N ILE A 112 -11.97 3.98 -7.25
CA ILE A 112 -12.38 3.38 -5.97
C ILE A 112 -11.23 2.59 -5.34
N ARG A 113 -10.51 1.78 -6.13
CA ARG A 113 -9.36 1.00 -5.66
C ARG A 113 -8.18 1.89 -5.29
N ARG A 114 -8.03 3.06 -5.92
CA ARG A 114 -7.02 4.08 -5.58
C ARG A 114 -7.34 4.75 -4.24
N GLU A 115 -8.60 5.14 -4.01
CA GLU A 115 -9.08 5.63 -2.71
C GLU A 115 -8.82 4.60 -1.62
N ARG A 116 -9.20 3.33 -1.87
CA ARG A 116 -8.99 2.23 -0.92
C ARG A 116 -7.53 2.07 -0.54
N ARG A 117 -6.61 2.16 -1.52
CA ARG A 117 -5.17 2.07 -1.30
C ARG A 117 -4.65 3.16 -0.36
N VAL A 118 -5.15 4.39 -0.50
CA VAL A 118 -4.71 5.53 0.31
C VAL A 118 -5.32 5.46 1.70
N GLU A 119 -6.65 5.31 1.78
CA GLU A 119 -7.38 5.31 3.04
C GLU A 119 -6.94 4.17 3.96
N LEU A 120 -6.59 3.00 3.42
CA LEU A 120 -6.29 1.79 4.20
C LEU A 120 -4.81 1.36 4.12
N VAL A 121 -3.91 2.30 3.78
CA VAL A 121 -2.45 2.04 3.78
C VAL A 121 -1.96 1.61 5.15
N TYR A 122 -1.03 0.64 5.21
CA TYR A 122 -0.46 0.05 6.44
C TYR A 122 -1.43 -0.72 7.35
N GLU A 123 -2.61 -1.09 6.83
CA GLU A 123 -3.60 -1.86 7.62
C GLU A 123 -3.61 -3.36 7.31
N GLY A 124 -2.57 -3.87 6.63
CA GLY A 124 -2.42 -5.31 6.32
C GLY A 124 -3.31 -5.83 5.18
N ILE A 125 -4.19 -5.01 4.61
CA ILE A 125 -5.17 -5.49 3.62
C ILE A 125 -4.69 -5.46 2.17
N ARG A 126 -3.65 -4.69 1.83
CA ARG A 126 -3.26 -4.45 0.42
C ARG A 126 -2.91 -5.73 -0.32
N PHE A 127 -2.30 -6.70 0.37
CA PHE A 127 -1.97 -7.99 -0.23
C PHE A 127 -3.25 -8.77 -0.61
N ASN A 128 -4.23 -8.79 0.29
CA ASN A 128 -5.51 -9.45 0.04
C ASN A 128 -6.34 -8.73 -1.02
N ASP A 129 -6.31 -7.39 -1.04
CA ASP A 129 -6.92 -6.60 -2.12
C ASP A 129 -6.34 -6.96 -3.49
N LEU A 130 -5.02 -7.01 -3.62
CA LEU A 130 -4.39 -7.41 -4.89
C LEU A 130 -4.72 -8.85 -5.28
N ARG A 131 -4.83 -9.77 -4.32
CA ARG A 131 -5.21 -11.17 -4.56
C ARG A 131 -6.64 -11.28 -5.09
N ARG A 132 -7.62 -10.70 -4.40
CA ARG A 132 -9.04 -10.79 -4.79
C ARG A 132 -9.35 -10.04 -6.09
N TRP A 133 -8.56 -9.02 -6.43
CA TRP A 133 -8.65 -8.34 -7.72
C TRP A 133 -7.96 -9.06 -8.87
N ASN A 134 -7.27 -10.18 -8.61
CA ASN A 134 -6.40 -10.84 -9.57
C ASN A 134 -5.31 -9.90 -10.15
N LYS A 135 -4.75 -9.03 -9.31
CA LYS A 135 -3.72 -8.05 -9.67
C LYS A 135 -2.46 -8.17 -8.81
N LEU A 136 -2.15 -9.37 -8.31
CA LEU A 136 -0.99 -9.59 -7.43
C LEU A 136 0.34 -9.20 -8.08
N HIS A 137 0.43 -9.34 -9.40
CA HIS A 137 1.58 -8.90 -10.20
C HIS A 137 1.89 -7.40 -10.09
N TYR A 138 0.99 -6.54 -9.60
CA TYR A 138 1.31 -5.13 -9.29
C TYR A 138 2.34 -4.98 -8.17
N ALA A 139 2.49 -6.01 -7.32
CA ALA A 139 3.48 -6.04 -6.26
C ALA A 139 4.84 -6.59 -6.74
N ASP A 140 4.94 -7.07 -7.99
CA ASP A 140 6.17 -7.56 -8.57
C ASP A 140 7.12 -6.41 -8.90
N MET A 141 8.31 -6.42 -8.29
CA MET A 141 9.30 -5.35 -8.40
C MET A 141 10.09 -5.39 -9.71
N VAL A 142 10.12 -6.52 -10.40
CA VAL A 142 10.75 -6.64 -11.72
C VAL A 142 9.82 -6.10 -12.79
N LYS A 143 8.52 -6.45 -12.71
CA LYS A 143 7.50 -5.92 -13.63
C LYS A 143 7.17 -4.44 -13.37
N ASN A 144 7.26 -4.00 -12.11
CA ASN A 144 6.89 -2.65 -11.69
C ASN A 144 8.04 -1.97 -10.91
N PRO A 145 9.15 -1.61 -11.56
CA PRO A 145 10.35 -1.11 -10.87
C PRO A 145 10.09 0.13 -9.99
N ALA A 146 9.09 0.94 -10.33
CA ALA A 146 8.71 2.13 -9.58
C ALA A 146 8.27 1.85 -8.12
N ILE A 147 7.81 0.63 -7.81
CA ILE A 147 7.38 0.29 -6.43
C ILE A 147 8.57 0.03 -5.49
N ASN A 148 9.78 -0.06 -6.05
CA ASN A 148 11.05 -0.17 -5.33
C ASN A 148 11.84 1.16 -5.40
N MET A 149 11.15 2.29 -5.55
CA MET A 149 11.75 3.62 -5.51
C MET A 149 11.34 4.34 -4.21
N GLY A 150 12.34 4.88 -3.52
CA GLY A 150 12.20 5.67 -2.31
C GLY A 150 12.15 7.18 -2.59
N ALA A 151 12.55 7.98 -1.60
CA ALA A 151 12.62 9.41 -1.70
C ALA A 151 13.66 9.86 -2.73
N TRP A 152 13.42 11.01 -3.36
CA TRP A 152 14.48 11.71 -4.08
C TRP A 152 15.50 12.24 -3.08
N LEU A 153 16.75 11.87 -3.26
CA LEU A 153 17.87 12.29 -2.43
C LEU A 153 18.91 12.99 -3.30
N ASP A 154 19.22 14.22 -2.94
CA ASP A 154 20.47 14.88 -3.31
C ASP A 154 21.41 14.80 -2.10
N LYS A 155 22.44 13.95 -2.21
CA LYS A 155 23.36 13.64 -1.11
C LYS A 155 24.11 14.88 -0.64
N GLU A 156 24.59 15.71 -1.56
CA GLU A 156 25.36 16.90 -1.24
C GLU A 156 24.50 17.95 -0.54
N ARG A 157 23.30 18.19 -1.07
CA ARG A 157 22.32 19.08 -0.43
C ARG A 157 21.93 18.57 0.95
N TYR A 158 21.71 17.27 1.10
CA TYR A 158 21.36 16.67 2.39
C TYR A 158 22.51 16.79 3.40
N ILE A 159 23.76 16.54 2.99
CA ILE A 159 24.95 16.72 3.84
C ILE A 159 25.09 18.17 4.28
N ALA A 160 24.94 19.13 3.37
CA ALA A 160 25.02 20.55 3.70
C ALA A 160 23.97 20.96 4.73
N TRP A 161 22.71 20.54 4.52
CA TRP A 161 21.64 20.76 5.50
C TRP A 161 21.94 20.07 6.83
N TYR A 162 22.34 18.80 6.82
CA TYR A 162 22.58 18.03 8.03
C TYR A 162 23.71 18.64 8.86
N ASN A 163 24.85 18.96 8.23
CA ASN A 163 26.01 19.52 8.92
C ASN A 163 25.75 20.94 9.46
N ALA A 164 24.87 21.71 8.82
CA ALA A 164 24.43 23.00 9.35
C ALA A 164 23.56 22.88 10.61
N ASN A 165 22.84 21.76 10.78
CA ASN A 165 21.91 21.54 11.90
C ASN A 165 22.46 20.59 12.98
N HIS A 166 23.51 19.83 12.69
CA HIS A 166 24.07 18.78 13.56
C HIS A 166 25.60 18.92 13.69
N LEU A 167 26.04 20.02 14.30
CA LEU A 167 27.46 20.43 14.37
C LEU A 167 28.40 19.42 15.06
N LEU A 168 27.89 18.62 16.00
CA LEU A 168 28.70 17.68 16.79
C LEU A 168 28.91 16.32 16.10
N THR A 169 28.15 16.03 15.04
CA THR A 169 28.15 14.72 14.38
C THR A 169 28.12 14.86 12.86
N PRO A 170 29.04 15.63 12.24
CA PRO A 170 28.98 15.91 10.82
C PRO A 170 29.09 14.62 9.98
N ILE A 171 28.41 14.61 8.85
CA ILE A 171 28.44 13.53 7.86
C ILE A 171 29.16 13.97 6.59
N SER A 172 29.58 13.00 5.79
CA SER A 172 30.18 13.21 4.47
C SER A 172 29.53 12.29 3.44
N LEU A 173 29.98 12.37 2.19
CA LEU A 173 29.52 11.44 1.14
C LEU A 173 29.80 9.98 1.51
N GLU A 174 30.90 9.72 2.23
CA GLU A 174 31.24 8.39 2.72
C GLU A 174 30.19 7.85 3.71
N SER A 175 29.59 8.72 4.51
CA SER A 175 28.48 8.35 5.41
C SER A 175 27.24 7.86 4.66
N LEU A 176 27.09 8.27 3.39
CA LEU A 176 25.93 7.97 2.53
C LEU A 176 26.27 6.97 1.40
N LYS A 177 27.44 6.33 1.45
CA LYS A 177 27.89 5.43 0.36
C LYS A 177 26.94 4.25 0.12
N ASN A 178 26.32 3.73 1.17
CA ASN A 178 25.41 2.58 1.11
C ASN A 178 23.99 2.98 0.67
N ILE A 179 23.72 4.26 0.46
CA ILE A 179 22.45 4.70 -0.14
C ILE A 179 22.60 4.61 -1.66
N ILE A 180 21.96 3.61 -2.23
CA ILE A 180 21.96 3.37 -3.67
C ILE A 180 20.87 4.22 -4.31
N LEU A 181 21.21 4.83 -5.46
CA LEU A 181 20.32 5.67 -6.23
C LEU A 181 19.96 5.00 -7.55
N ASP A 182 18.85 5.42 -8.16
CA ASP A 182 18.35 4.94 -9.45
C ASP A 182 19.25 5.30 -10.65
N ARG A 183 20.30 6.09 -10.43
CA ARG A 183 21.22 6.58 -11.45
C ARG A 183 22.61 6.85 -10.87
N PRO A 184 23.66 6.92 -11.72
CA PRO A 184 24.99 7.35 -11.29
C PRO A 184 24.98 8.78 -10.72
N GLY A 185 25.89 9.03 -9.76
CA GLY A 185 26.09 10.34 -9.15
C GLY A 185 25.52 10.47 -7.74
N ASN A 186 25.34 11.72 -7.31
CA ASN A 186 24.95 12.07 -5.94
C ASN A 186 23.47 12.46 -5.79
N ALA A 187 22.70 12.50 -6.88
CA ALA A 187 21.28 12.87 -6.86
C ALA A 187 20.42 11.88 -7.65
N GLY A 188 19.34 11.39 -7.04
CA GLY A 188 18.47 10.38 -7.62
C GLY A 188 17.42 9.87 -6.64
N TYR A 189 16.57 8.95 -7.08
CA TYR A 189 15.66 8.24 -6.18
C TYR A 189 16.39 7.11 -5.47
N ILE A 190 16.17 6.96 -4.17
CA ILE A 190 16.71 5.84 -3.40
C ILE A 190 16.16 4.52 -3.95
N VAL A 191 17.01 3.51 -4.11
CA VAL A 191 16.62 2.15 -4.50
C VAL A 191 16.86 1.21 -3.33
N PRO A 192 15.83 0.81 -2.56
CA PRO A 192 16.01 0.01 -1.36
C PRO A 192 16.51 -1.41 -1.62
N ILE A 193 16.06 -2.03 -2.71
CA ILE A 193 16.43 -3.40 -3.09
C ILE A 193 17.13 -3.37 -4.44
N GLU A 194 18.46 -3.43 -4.42
CA GLU A 194 19.28 -3.45 -5.64
C GLU A 194 19.36 -4.85 -6.24
N SER A 195 19.65 -5.84 -5.40
CA SER A 195 19.90 -7.22 -5.82
C SER A 195 18.67 -7.85 -6.46
N ASP A 196 18.80 -8.32 -7.70
CA ASP A 196 17.71 -8.96 -8.44
C ASP A 196 17.13 -10.18 -7.71
N VAL A 197 17.96 -10.96 -7.00
CA VAL A 197 17.49 -12.13 -6.24
C VAL A 197 16.69 -11.76 -4.99
N MET A 198 16.82 -10.52 -4.51
CA MET A 198 16.07 -9.99 -3.38
C MET A 198 14.81 -9.24 -3.82
N LYS A 199 14.66 -8.95 -5.12
CA LYS A 199 13.46 -8.31 -5.65
C LYS A 199 12.28 -9.26 -5.50
N ARG A 200 11.19 -8.74 -4.94
CA ARG A 200 9.95 -9.49 -4.82
C ARG A 200 9.39 -9.75 -6.22
N THR A 201 9.35 -11.02 -6.61
CA THR A 201 8.69 -11.52 -7.82
C THR A 201 7.47 -12.34 -7.42
N LEU A 202 6.41 -12.30 -8.23
CA LEU A 202 5.14 -12.93 -7.93
C LEU A 202 4.79 -13.98 -9.00
N GLN A 203 4.32 -15.13 -8.55
CA GLN A 203 3.86 -16.25 -9.37
C GLN A 203 2.39 -16.59 -9.07
N GLU A 204 1.76 -17.38 -9.94
CA GLU A 204 0.36 -17.80 -9.77
C GLU A 204 0.11 -18.55 -8.46
N LYS A 205 1.06 -19.35 -7.98
CA LYS A 205 0.94 -20.05 -6.69
C LYS A 205 0.82 -19.09 -5.51
N ASP A 206 1.36 -17.87 -5.62
CA ASP A 206 1.40 -16.89 -4.52
C ASP A 206 0.03 -16.23 -4.26
N TYR A 207 -0.98 -16.54 -5.09
CA TYR A 207 -2.38 -16.23 -4.79
C TYR A 207 -2.95 -17.05 -3.65
N LEU A 208 -2.28 -18.12 -3.20
CA LEU A 208 -2.68 -18.95 -2.05
C LEU A 208 -1.46 -19.23 -1.17
N TYR A 209 -1.68 -19.37 0.13
CA TYR A 209 -0.64 -19.87 1.03
C TYR A 209 -0.46 -21.38 0.84
N PRO A 210 0.75 -21.93 0.98
CA PRO A 210 0.91 -23.38 1.04
C PRO A 210 0.23 -23.94 2.29
N ILE A 211 -0.34 -25.13 2.16
CA ILE A 211 -0.71 -25.94 3.31
C ILE A 211 0.58 -26.45 3.96
N PRO A 212 0.78 -26.31 5.28
CA PRO A 212 1.97 -26.84 5.96
C PRO A 212 2.14 -28.35 5.73
N LEU A 213 3.38 -28.79 5.47
CA LEU A 213 3.67 -30.20 5.18
C LEU A 213 3.35 -31.15 6.35
N ASP A 214 3.46 -30.65 7.58
CA ASP A 214 3.13 -31.41 8.78
C ASP A 214 1.62 -31.70 8.86
N GLU A 215 0.77 -30.77 8.43
CA GLU A 215 -0.69 -30.98 8.35
C GLU A 215 -1.04 -32.04 7.30
N ILE A 216 -0.39 -32.00 6.13
CA ILE A 216 -0.58 -33.03 5.10
C ILE A 216 -0.15 -34.40 5.62
N THR A 217 0.99 -34.46 6.33
CA THR A 217 1.50 -35.69 6.95
C THR A 217 0.54 -36.21 8.02
N LEU A 218 0.00 -35.32 8.87
CA LEU A 218 -0.94 -35.65 9.93
C LEU A 218 -2.24 -36.24 9.39
N TYR A 219 -2.82 -35.63 8.35
CA TYR A 219 -4.03 -36.16 7.71
C TYR A 219 -3.77 -37.55 7.12
N LYS A 220 -2.63 -37.73 6.46
CA LYS A 220 -2.22 -39.01 5.88
C LYS A 220 -2.05 -40.10 6.96
N SER A 221 -1.50 -39.79 8.13
CA SER A 221 -1.36 -40.77 9.22
C SER A 221 -2.69 -41.24 9.80
N HIS A 222 -3.76 -40.46 9.61
CA HIS A 222 -5.13 -40.80 10.01
C HIS A 222 -5.97 -41.38 8.87
N GLY A 223 -5.36 -41.72 7.73
CA GLY A 223 -6.04 -42.33 6.60
C GLY A 223 -6.82 -41.35 5.71
N TYR A 224 -6.58 -40.05 5.84
CA TYR A 224 -7.19 -39.01 5.00
C TYR A 224 -6.20 -38.41 4.00
N THR A 225 -6.71 -37.96 2.85
CA THR A 225 -5.93 -37.22 1.86
C THR A 225 -6.19 -35.72 2.01
N LEU A 226 -5.12 -34.94 2.20
CA LEU A 226 -5.13 -33.48 2.13
C LEU A 226 -4.22 -33.04 0.98
N GLU A 227 -4.83 -32.48 -0.06
CA GLU A 227 -4.10 -32.04 -1.27
C GLU A 227 -3.53 -30.63 -1.11
N GLN A 228 -2.33 -30.41 -1.64
CA GLN A 228 -1.68 -29.12 -1.62
C GLN A 228 -2.33 -28.12 -2.60
N ASN A 229 -2.24 -26.82 -2.28
CA ASN A 229 -2.60 -25.76 -3.20
C ASN A 229 -1.74 -25.78 -4.46
N LYS A 230 -2.36 -25.49 -5.62
CA LYS A 230 -1.69 -25.58 -6.92
C LYS A 230 -0.38 -24.79 -6.95
N GLY A 231 0.71 -25.48 -7.30
CA GLY A 231 2.05 -24.90 -7.50
C GLY A 231 2.90 -24.80 -6.23
N TRP A 232 2.38 -25.21 -5.08
CA TRP A 232 3.14 -25.40 -3.83
C TRP A 232 3.54 -26.85 -3.61
#